data_AF-A0A317W3Q7-F1
#
_entry.id   AF-A0A317W3Q7-F1
#
_cell.length_a   1.000
_cell.length_b   1.000
_cell.length_c   1.000
_cell.angle_alpha   90.00
_cell.angle_beta   90.00
_cell.angle_gamma   90.00
#
_symmetry.space_group_name_H-M   'P 1'
#
loop_
_entity.id
_entity.type
_entity.pdbx_description
1 polymer ?
#
loop_
_entity_poly.entity_id
_entity_poly.type
_entity_poly.pdbx_seq_one_letter_code
_entity_poly.pdbx_strand_id
1 'polypeptide(L)'
;MNFTIINGQIYTPGLAIIDAPQPYTPLGGDTLQIAIDTSGDGQLTSSSSSSTEFHSLNLFLTSTTTYKNLTISNGTTPSANNTYVGPVLDLEPSSTVKHVNWIWPACFVGSGGDKSPRGDYNVSMHQSFRWEGTDYYTVFELPISVTNAIGESEERVDCAVLENEWVGWEVLSESNDTLKGQPWWEFGEEGV
;
A
#
# COMPACT_ATOMS: atom_id res chain seq x y z
N MET A 1 -14.13 6.89 -4.66
CA MET A 1 -13.76 5.48 -4.89
C MET A 1 -14.76 4.61 -4.17
N ASN A 2 -15.16 3.50 -4.77
CA ASN A 2 -15.94 2.48 -4.08
C ASN A 2 -14.99 1.33 -3.73
N PHE A 3 -14.94 0.92 -2.47
CA PHE A 3 -14.10 -0.19 -2.02
C PHE A 3 -14.89 -1.49 -2.06
N THR A 4 -14.29 -2.56 -2.56
CA THR A 4 -14.84 -3.91 -2.40
C THR A 4 -14.34 -4.45 -1.05
N ILE A 5 -15.21 -4.43 -0.04
CA ILE A 5 -14.90 -4.91 1.31
C ILE A 5 -15.73 -6.16 1.60
N ILE A 6 -15.07 -7.28 1.88
CA ILE A 6 -15.70 -8.57 2.18
C ILE A 6 -15.11 -9.08 3.50
N ASN A 7 -15.96 -9.32 4.50
CA ASN A 7 -15.55 -9.79 5.83
C ASN A 7 -14.44 -8.94 6.51
N GLY A 8 -14.39 -7.64 6.19
CA GLY A 8 -13.37 -6.72 6.70
C GLY A 8 -12.09 -6.66 5.87
N GLN A 9 -11.94 -7.48 4.84
CA GLN A 9 -10.82 -7.41 3.91
C GLN A 9 -11.14 -6.49 2.73
N ILE A 10 -10.15 -5.73 2.27
CA ILE A 10 -10.28 -4.79 1.16
C ILE A 10 -9.63 -5.41 -0.07
N TYR A 11 -10.44 -5.70 -1.09
CA TYR A 11 -10.01 -6.28 -2.34
C TYR A 11 -9.50 -5.18 -3.26
N THR A 12 -8.24 -5.29 -3.65
CA THR A 12 -7.62 -4.34 -4.57
C THR A 12 -7.88 -4.77 -6.02
N PRO A 13 -7.65 -3.87 -7.01
CA PRO A 13 -7.67 -4.27 -8.42
C PRO A 13 -6.56 -5.26 -8.81
N GLY A 14 -5.54 -5.42 -7.97
CA GLY A 14 -4.45 -6.38 -8.17
C GLY A 14 -4.62 -7.66 -7.36
N LEU A 15 -3.51 -8.35 -7.10
CA LEU A 15 -3.53 -9.60 -6.35
C LEU A 15 -3.55 -9.41 -4.82
N ALA A 16 -3.13 -8.25 -4.32
CA ALA A 16 -3.08 -8.01 -2.87
C ALA A 16 -4.49 -7.81 -2.29
N ILE A 17 -4.70 -8.30 -1.08
CA ILE A 17 -5.86 -8.03 -0.26
C ILE A 17 -5.38 -7.33 1.02
N ILE A 18 -6.02 -6.23 1.42
CA ILE A 18 -5.64 -5.50 2.64
C ILE A 18 -6.53 -5.95 3.80
N ASP A 19 -5.92 -6.47 4.86
CA ASP A 19 -6.61 -6.82 6.10
C ASP A 19 -6.72 -5.62 7.05
N ALA A 20 -5.70 -4.75 7.03
CA ALA A 20 -5.67 -3.51 7.80
C ALA A 20 -4.71 -2.48 7.18
N PRO A 21 -4.94 -1.17 7.38
CA PRO A 21 -6.07 -0.57 8.10
C PRO A 21 -7.35 -0.50 7.25
N GLN A 22 -8.48 -0.16 7.89
CA GLN A 22 -9.71 0.15 7.16
C GLN A 22 -9.63 1.55 6.51
N PRO A 23 -10.40 1.83 5.44
CA PRO A 23 -10.42 3.14 4.83
C PRO A 23 -10.78 4.23 5.85
N TYR A 24 -10.13 5.39 5.74
CA TYR A 24 -10.29 6.56 6.60
C TYR A 24 -9.95 6.34 8.08
N THR A 25 -9.21 5.27 8.41
CA THR A 25 -8.76 5.03 9.78
C THR A 25 -7.88 6.19 10.25
N PRO A 26 -8.14 6.78 11.43
CA PRO A 26 -7.23 7.73 12.06
C PRO A 26 -6.02 6.97 12.63
N LEU A 27 -4.81 7.33 12.18
CA LEU A 27 -3.56 6.65 12.49
C LEU A 27 -2.55 7.59 13.17
N GLY A 28 -1.61 6.97 13.88
CA GLY A 28 -0.57 7.58 14.69
C GLY A 28 0.22 6.48 15.41
N GLY A 29 0.80 6.79 16.58
CA GLY A 29 1.62 5.86 17.34
C GLY A 29 3.07 5.80 16.84
N ASP A 30 3.72 4.65 17.06
CA ASP A 30 5.12 4.47 16.68
C ASP A 30 5.28 4.15 15.19
N THR A 31 4.42 3.26 14.69
CA THR A 31 4.44 2.78 13.31
C THR A 31 3.08 2.92 12.62
N LEU A 32 3.12 3.08 11.30
CA LEU A 32 2.03 2.74 10.40
C LEU A 32 2.06 1.22 10.18
N GLN A 33 1.00 0.54 10.62
CA GLN A 33 0.85 -0.91 10.45
C GLN A 33 -0.09 -1.19 9.27
N ILE A 34 0.37 -2.00 8.33
CA ILE A 34 -0.41 -2.46 7.18
C ILE A 34 -0.29 -3.97 7.14
N ALA A 35 -1.43 -4.67 7.09
CA ALA A 35 -1.50 -6.12 6.95
C ALA A 35 -2.05 -6.45 5.56
N ILE A 36 -1.29 -7.24 4.81
CA ILE A 36 -1.58 -7.56 3.40
C ILE A 36 -1.53 -9.06 3.19
N ASP A 37 -2.64 -9.65 2.74
CA ASP A 37 -2.67 -11.03 2.27
C ASP A 37 -2.21 -11.10 0.80
N THR A 38 -1.15 -11.88 0.56
CA THR A 38 -0.55 -12.12 -0.75
C THR A 38 -0.87 -13.52 -1.30
N SER A 39 -1.87 -14.20 -0.74
CA SER A 39 -2.35 -15.51 -1.20
C SER A 39 -3.62 -15.44 -2.03
N GLY A 40 -4.23 -14.26 -2.16
CA GLY A 40 -5.51 -14.14 -2.86
C GLY A 40 -6.63 -14.89 -2.13
N ASP A 41 -6.69 -14.77 -0.80
CA ASP A 41 -7.58 -15.56 0.06
C ASP A 41 -7.41 -17.08 -0.17
N GLY A 42 -6.15 -17.52 -0.27
CA GLY A 42 -5.78 -18.92 -0.51
C GLY A 42 -5.91 -19.43 -1.94
N GLN A 43 -6.32 -18.59 -2.91
CA GLN A 43 -6.50 -18.99 -4.30
C GLN A 43 -5.19 -19.02 -5.12
N LEU A 44 -4.13 -18.35 -4.67
CA LEU A 44 -2.82 -18.37 -5.32
C LEU A 44 -2.05 -19.63 -4.95
N THR A 45 -1.74 -20.44 -5.97
CA THR A 45 -0.89 -21.62 -5.83
C THR A 45 0.58 -21.22 -5.74
N SER A 46 1.34 -21.84 -4.84
CA SER A 46 2.77 -21.58 -4.62
C SER A 46 3.72 -22.12 -5.72
N SER A 47 3.20 -22.47 -6.90
CA SER A 47 4.02 -23.01 -8.00
C SER A 47 4.70 -21.90 -8.79
N SER A 48 6.02 -22.01 -8.98
CA SER A 48 6.87 -21.09 -9.76
C SER A 48 6.61 -21.06 -11.28
N SER A 49 5.50 -21.63 -11.72
CA SER A 49 5.03 -21.64 -13.12
C SER A 49 3.55 -21.28 -13.22
N SER A 50 3.00 -20.62 -12.19
CA SER A 50 1.59 -20.23 -12.20
C SER A 50 1.37 -19.15 -13.27
N SER A 51 0.23 -19.25 -13.93
CA SER A 51 -0.27 -18.17 -14.79
C SER A 51 -0.59 -16.89 -13.99
N THR A 52 -0.55 -16.95 -12.66
CA THR A 52 -0.86 -15.85 -11.75
C THR A 52 0.19 -15.78 -10.63
N GLU A 53 0.95 -14.68 -10.56
CA GLU A 53 2.02 -14.48 -9.57
C GLU A 53 2.28 -12.99 -9.31
N PHE A 54 2.82 -12.65 -8.14
CA PHE A 54 3.34 -11.30 -7.91
C PHE A 54 4.74 -11.14 -8.50
N HIS A 55 4.98 -10.02 -9.19
CA HIS A 55 6.32 -9.58 -9.55
C HIS A 55 6.87 -8.60 -8.52
N SER A 56 6.03 -7.65 -8.06
CA SER A 56 6.40 -6.70 -7.01
C SER A 56 5.17 -6.12 -6.31
N LEU A 57 5.39 -5.68 -5.07
CA LEU A 57 4.41 -5.00 -4.23
C LEU A 57 5.12 -3.87 -3.48
N ASN A 58 4.88 -2.63 -3.92
CA ASN A 58 5.50 -1.43 -3.39
C ASN A 58 4.45 -0.52 -2.75
N LEU A 59 4.84 0.18 -1.70
CA LEU A 59 3.96 0.99 -0.86
C LEU A 59 4.54 2.40 -0.69
N PHE A 60 3.68 3.39 -0.86
CA PHE A 60 4.00 4.79 -0.66
C PHE A 60 2.93 5.46 0.20
N LEU A 61 3.33 6.49 0.93
CA LEU A 61 2.42 7.39 1.63
C LEU A 61 2.29 8.67 0.82
N THR A 62 1.12 8.90 0.21
CA THR A 62 0.90 10.01 -0.72
C THR A 62 -0.19 10.95 -0.20
N SER A 63 -0.04 12.25 -0.43
CA SER A 63 -1.10 13.23 -0.19
C SER A 63 -1.00 14.37 -1.18
N THR A 64 -2.11 14.61 -1.88
CA THR A 64 -2.28 15.75 -2.79
C THR A 64 -2.48 17.07 -2.04
N THR A 65 -2.83 17.02 -0.76
CA THR A 65 -3.08 18.23 0.06
C THR A 65 -1.79 18.75 0.69
N THR A 66 -0.93 17.84 1.16
CA THR A 66 0.35 18.20 1.78
C THR A 66 1.53 18.09 0.79
N TYR A 67 1.25 17.64 -0.43
CA TYR A 67 2.23 17.39 -1.51
C TYR A 67 3.36 16.45 -1.10
N LYS A 68 3.06 15.50 -0.22
CA LYS A 68 4.02 14.50 0.27
C LYS A 68 3.86 13.20 -0.50
N ASN A 69 4.99 12.65 -0.92
CA ASN A 69 5.12 11.30 -1.46
C ASN A 69 6.31 10.64 -0.76
N LEU A 70 6.04 9.74 0.19
CA LEU A 70 7.07 9.11 1.02
C LEU A 70 7.12 7.60 0.76
N THR A 71 8.32 7.05 0.69
CA THR A 71 8.53 5.61 0.53
C THR A 71 8.23 4.86 1.83
N ILE A 72 7.26 3.95 1.79
CA ILE A 72 7.01 2.95 2.85
C ILE A 72 7.82 1.69 2.56
N SER A 73 7.75 1.17 1.33
CA SER A 73 8.55 0.06 0.81
C SER A 73 8.63 0.16 -0.71
N ASN A 74 9.82 -0.04 -1.28
CA ASN A 74 10.06 0.08 -2.72
C ASN A 74 10.65 -1.19 -3.37
N GLY A 75 10.60 -2.33 -2.66
CA GLY A 75 11.14 -3.58 -3.18
C GLY A 75 12.66 -3.69 -3.11
N THR A 76 13.34 -2.79 -2.39
CA THR A 76 14.79 -2.87 -2.16
C THR A 76 15.11 -3.01 -0.67
N THR A 77 16.32 -3.46 -0.34
CA THR A 77 16.78 -3.58 1.05
C THR A 77 17.24 -2.22 1.55
N PRO A 78 16.68 -1.69 2.66
CA PRO A 78 17.09 -0.41 3.21
C PRO A 78 18.55 -0.45 3.67
N SER A 79 19.29 0.63 3.42
CA SER A 79 20.67 0.77 3.90
C SER A 79 20.76 0.95 5.42
N ALA A 80 19.66 1.36 6.06
CA ALA A 80 19.51 1.46 7.50
C ALA A 80 18.09 1.01 7.90
N ASN A 81 18.01 0.19 8.95
CA ASN A 81 16.79 -0.54 9.34
C ASN A 81 15.56 0.34 9.67
N ASN A 82 15.76 1.64 9.92
CA ASN A 82 14.71 2.57 10.33
C ASN A 82 14.26 3.55 9.22
N THR A 83 14.76 3.40 8.00
CA THR A 83 14.40 4.29 6.89
C THR A 83 13.06 3.89 6.27
N TYR A 84 13.02 2.75 5.60
CA TYR A 84 11.80 2.18 5.02
C TYR A 84 11.78 0.66 5.20
N VAL A 85 10.64 0.04 4.94
CA VAL A 85 10.48 -1.41 5.06
C VAL A 85 11.02 -2.09 3.81
N GLY A 86 11.77 -3.18 3.98
CA GLY A 86 12.27 -3.99 2.87
C GLY A 86 11.17 -4.55 1.96
N PRO A 87 11.52 -5.39 0.97
CA PRO A 87 10.55 -5.90 0.00
C PRO A 87 9.36 -6.60 0.69
N VAL A 88 8.13 -6.15 0.40
CA VAL A 88 6.92 -6.63 1.11
C VAL A 88 6.72 -8.13 0.95
N LEU A 89 6.99 -8.67 -0.24
CA LEU A 89 6.80 -10.09 -0.55
C LEU A 89 7.79 -11.00 0.22
N ASP A 90 8.92 -10.45 0.65
CA ASP A 90 9.96 -11.16 1.42
C ASP A 90 9.72 -11.12 2.93
N LEU A 91 8.77 -10.29 3.39
CA LEU A 91 8.38 -10.25 4.79
C LEU A 91 7.75 -11.58 5.18
N GLU A 92 8.06 -12.05 6.39
CA GLU A 92 7.41 -13.23 7.01
C GLU A 92 7.27 -14.40 6.01
N PRO A 93 8.40 -15.00 5.56
CA PRO A 93 8.39 -15.96 4.44
C PRO A 93 7.55 -17.22 4.68
N SER A 94 7.18 -17.52 5.93
CA SER A 94 6.29 -18.62 6.30
C SER A 94 4.80 -18.22 6.40
N SER A 95 4.45 -16.98 6.06
CA SER A 95 3.11 -16.42 6.16
C SER A 95 2.62 -15.89 4.81
N THR A 96 1.33 -16.04 4.55
CA THR A 96 0.65 -15.38 3.41
C THR A 96 0.23 -13.96 3.73
N VAL A 97 0.08 -13.63 5.01
CA VAL A 97 -0.14 -12.27 5.50
C VAL A 97 1.20 -11.62 5.80
N LYS A 98 1.40 -10.43 5.24
CA LYS A 98 2.61 -9.61 5.36
C LYS A 98 2.31 -8.41 6.26
N HIS A 99 3.01 -8.31 7.38
CA HIS A 99 2.91 -7.18 8.30
C HIS A 99 3.99 -6.14 8.01
N VAL A 100 3.59 -5.05 7.37
CA VAL A 100 4.44 -3.87 7.15
C VAL A 100 4.34 -2.98 8.37
N ASN A 101 5.45 -2.83 9.09
CA ASN A 101 5.58 -1.94 10.25
C ASN A 101 6.52 -0.78 9.90
N TRP A 102 5.98 0.30 9.36
CA TRP A 102 6.77 1.45 8.93
C TRP A 102 6.79 2.53 10.01
N ILE A 103 7.98 2.95 10.44
CA ILE A 103 8.15 3.97 11.49
C ILE A 103 7.73 5.33 10.93
N TRP A 104 6.82 6.04 11.62
CA TRP A 104 6.46 7.39 11.18
C TRP A 104 7.70 8.30 11.23
N PRO A 105 8.01 9.04 10.14
CA PRO A 105 9.16 9.93 10.13
C PRO A 105 8.91 11.19 10.98
N ALA A 106 10.00 11.85 11.35
CA ALA A 106 10.00 12.90 12.38
C ALA A 106 9.09 14.09 12.04
N CYS A 107 8.85 14.39 10.76
CA CYS A 107 7.97 15.49 10.37
C CYS A 107 6.49 15.27 10.72
N PHE A 108 6.06 14.04 11.08
CA PHE A 108 4.69 13.78 11.54
C PHE A 108 4.50 13.85 13.06
N VAL A 109 5.57 14.10 13.83
CA VAL A 109 5.49 14.21 15.29
C VAL A 109 4.47 15.29 15.69
N GLY A 110 3.62 14.94 16.65
CA GLY A 110 2.53 15.80 17.11
C GLY A 110 1.19 15.07 17.16
N SER A 111 0.11 15.85 17.31
CA SER A 111 -1.27 15.39 17.36
C SER A 111 -2.18 16.38 16.63
N GLY A 112 -3.36 15.91 16.17
CA GLY A 112 -4.30 16.70 15.36
C GLY A 112 -3.95 16.76 13.86
N GLY A 113 -4.96 16.83 12.99
CA GLY A 113 -4.79 16.89 11.53
C GLY A 113 -4.58 18.29 10.97
N ASP A 114 -4.56 19.31 11.82
CA ASP A 114 -4.48 20.74 11.46
C ASP A 114 -3.04 21.25 11.27
N LYS A 115 -2.05 20.44 11.67
CA LYS A 115 -0.62 20.78 11.55
C LYS A 115 -0.01 20.07 10.35
N SER A 116 0.36 20.81 9.31
CA SER A 116 1.14 20.26 8.20
C SER A 116 2.44 19.60 8.71
N PRO A 117 2.83 18.43 8.19
CA PRO A 117 2.23 17.71 7.07
C PRO A 117 1.16 16.69 7.50
N ARG A 118 0.63 16.72 8.72
CA ARG A 118 -0.44 15.81 9.17
C ARG A 118 -1.77 16.12 8.46
N GLY A 119 -2.66 15.14 8.38
CA GLY A 119 -3.94 15.26 7.66
C GLY A 119 -4.28 14.02 6.84
N ASP A 120 -4.94 14.23 5.71
CA ASP A 120 -5.40 13.14 4.85
C ASP A 120 -4.31 12.64 3.90
N TYR A 121 -4.17 11.33 3.85
CA TYR A 121 -3.18 10.61 3.07
C TYR A 121 -3.80 9.37 2.45
N ASN A 122 -3.12 8.82 1.46
CA ASN A 122 -3.36 7.46 1.00
C ASN A 122 -2.14 6.60 1.26
N VAL A 123 -2.36 5.34 1.65
CA VAL A 123 -1.42 4.27 1.39
C VAL A 123 -1.60 3.88 -0.06
N SER A 124 -0.68 4.34 -0.91
CA SER A 124 -0.65 4.04 -2.34
C SER A 124 0.10 2.74 -2.56
N MET A 125 -0.60 1.76 -3.11
CA MET A 125 -0.11 0.41 -3.32
C MET A 125 0.06 0.13 -4.80
N HIS A 126 1.32 -0.01 -5.20
CA HIS A 126 1.75 -0.26 -6.55
C HIS A 126 2.05 -1.76 -6.69
N GLN A 127 1.29 -2.44 -7.55
CA GLN A 127 1.38 -3.89 -7.73
C GLN A 127 1.76 -4.19 -9.17
N SER A 128 2.85 -4.94 -9.36
CA SER A 128 3.16 -5.59 -10.63
C SER A 128 2.91 -7.08 -10.46
N PHE A 129 2.11 -7.67 -11.33
CA PHE A 129 1.74 -9.08 -11.20
C PHE A 129 1.37 -9.67 -12.55
N ARG A 130 1.42 -11.00 -12.63
CA ARG A 130 0.82 -11.76 -13.72
C ARG A 130 -0.54 -12.25 -13.29
N TRP A 131 -1.50 -12.23 -14.19
CA TRP A 131 -2.79 -12.89 -14.03
C TRP A 131 -3.21 -13.53 -15.35
N GLU A 132 -3.52 -14.82 -15.31
CA GLU A 132 -3.85 -15.64 -16.50
C GLU A 132 -2.85 -15.51 -17.66
N GLY A 133 -1.56 -15.41 -17.34
CA GLY A 133 -0.49 -15.31 -18.35
C GLY A 133 -0.25 -13.89 -18.89
N THR A 134 -1.01 -12.90 -18.45
CA THR A 134 -0.85 -11.49 -18.84
C THR A 134 -0.26 -10.69 -17.68
N ASP A 135 0.76 -9.88 -17.96
CA ASP A 135 1.38 -9.02 -16.95
C ASP A 135 0.61 -7.69 -16.83
N TYR A 136 0.33 -7.28 -15.60
CA TYR A 136 -0.43 -6.10 -15.24
C TYR A 136 0.32 -5.24 -14.22
N TYR A 137 -0.01 -3.96 -14.21
CA TYR A 137 0.40 -3.01 -13.20
C TYR A 137 -0.80 -2.24 -12.69
N THR A 138 -0.95 -2.13 -11.37
CA THR A 138 -2.07 -1.39 -10.75
C THR A 138 -1.56 -0.48 -9.65
N VAL A 139 -2.27 0.63 -9.47
CA VAL A 139 -2.12 1.52 -8.32
C VAL A 139 -3.44 1.55 -7.58
N PHE A 140 -3.42 1.25 -6.29
CA PHE A 140 -4.57 1.31 -5.41
C PHE A 140 -4.33 2.30 -4.28
N GLU A 141 -5.25 3.23 -4.09
CA GLU A 141 -5.15 4.29 -3.09
C GLU A 141 -6.07 3.97 -1.91
N LEU A 142 -5.50 3.59 -0.77
CA LEU A 142 -6.24 3.38 0.48
C LEU A 142 -6.20 4.67 1.33
N PRO A 143 -7.31 5.42 1.47
CA PRO A 143 -7.33 6.63 2.26
C PRO A 143 -7.18 6.31 3.75
N ILE A 144 -6.38 7.12 4.43
CA ILE A 144 -6.14 7.11 5.88
C ILE A 144 -6.05 8.56 6.37
N SER A 145 -6.11 8.77 7.69
CA SER A 145 -5.95 10.11 8.26
C SER A 145 -4.88 10.10 9.35
N VAL A 146 -3.85 10.92 9.21
CA VAL A 146 -2.75 11.04 10.18
C VAL A 146 -3.14 12.07 11.24
N THR A 147 -3.93 11.64 12.22
CA THR A 147 -4.50 12.55 13.24
C THR A 147 -4.12 12.16 14.67
N ASN A 148 -3.96 10.86 14.97
CA ASN A 148 -3.64 10.38 16.32
C ASN A 148 -2.21 10.74 16.71
N ALA A 149 -1.90 10.83 18.01
CA ALA A 149 -0.59 11.30 18.46
C ALA A 149 0.58 10.44 17.95
N ILE A 150 1.65 11.09 17.51
CA ILE A 150 2.95 10.51 17.16
C ILE A 150 3.98 11.20 18.06
N GLY A 151 4.65 10.45 18.93
CA GLY A 151 5.63 10.97 19.88
C GLY A 151 7.03 11.13 19.27
N GLU A 152 7.86 11.97 19.87
CA GLU A 152 9.29 12.07 19.53
C GLU A 152 10.02 10.72 19.73
N SER A 153 10.97 10.39 18.86
CA SER A 153 11.86 9.23 19.01
C SER A 153 13.11 9.38 18.15
N GLU A 154 14.27 8.94 18.67
CA GLU A 154 15.55 8.94 17.95
C GLU A 154 15.56 7.97 16.76
N GLU A 155 14.63 7.02 16.70
CA GLU A 155 14.51 6.07 15.59
C GLU A 155 13.84 6.70 14.36
N ARG A 156 13.14 7.83 14.51
CA ARG A 156 12.41 8.48 13.41
C ARG A 156 13.37 9.27 12.53
N VAL A 157 13.42 8.89 11.26
CA VAL A 157 14.23 9.60 10.26
C VAL A 157 13.57 10.91 9.82
N ASP A 158 14.37 11.81 9.26
CA ASP A 158 13.85 12.99 8.57
C ASP A 158 13.04 12.56 7.33
N CYS A 159 11.94 13.26 7.06
CA CYS A 159 11.07 12.96 5.92
C CYS A 159 11.79 13.08 4.58
N ALA A 160 12.77 13.98 4.46
CA ALA A 160 13.56 14.16 3.23
C ALA A 160 14.34 12.89 2.83
N VAL A 161 14.60 11.96 3.76
CA VAL A 161 15.25 10.68 3.46
C VAL A 161 14.30 9.73 2.71
N LEU A 162 12.99 9.91 2.87
CA LEU A 162 11.94 9.05 2.32
C LEU A 162 11.18 9.69 1.18
N GLU A 163 11.36 10.99 0.99
CA GLU A 163 10.59 11.81 0.07
C GLU A 163 11.03 11.58 -1.38
N ASN A 164 10.06 11.19 -2.20
CA ASN A 164 10.20 11.08 -3.63
C ASN A 164 9.79 12.40 -4.29
N GLU A 165 10.29 12.62 -5.52
CA GLU A 165 9.80 13.72 -6.33
C GLU A 165 8.30 13.57 -6.58
N TRP A 166 7.55 14.64 -6.32
CA TRP A 166 6.12 14.66 -6.58
C TRP A 166 5.88 14.74 -8.09
N VAL A 167 5.32 13.68 -8.66
CA VAL A 167 4.87 13.70 -10.06
C VAL A 167 3.45 14.25 -10.12
N GLY A 168 3.23 15.27 -10.95
CA GLY A 168 1.93 15.91 -11.09
C GLY A 168 0.82 14.94 -11.52
N TRP A 169 -0.41 15.21 -11.07
CA TRP A 169 -1.61 14.40 -11.35
C TRP A 169 -1.88 14.17 -12.85
N GLU A 170 -1.45 15.11 -13.70
CA GLU A 170 -1.59 15.01 -15.16
C GLU A 170 -0.89 13.77 -15.71
N VAL A 171 0.36 13.51 -15.30
CA VAL A 171 1.15 12.35 -15.75
C VAL A 171 0.53 11.04 -15.27
N LEU A 172 -0.01 11.01 -14.05
CA LEU A 172 -0.67 9.82 -13.49
C LEU A 172 -1.98 9.52 -14.25
N SER A 173 -2.76 10.55 -14.59
CA SER A 173 -4.04 10.39 -15.28
C SER A 173 -3.90 9.87 -16.71
N GLU A 174 -2.82 10.23 -17.40
CA GLU A 174 -2.52 9.76 -18.76
C GLU A 174 -2.10 8.28 -18.81
N SER A 175 -1.57 7.74 -17.70
CA SER A 175 -1.18 6.34 -17.59
C SER A 175 -2.30 5.38 -17.18
N ASN A 176 -3.48 5.91 -16.82
CA ASN A 176 -4.54 5.10 -16.23
C ASN A 176 -5.30 4.33 -17.32
N ASP A 177 -5.32 3.01 -17.22
CA ASP A 177 -6.10 2.12 -18.09
C ASP A 177 -7.11 1.31 -17.26
N THR A 178 -8.14 0.79 -17.90
CA THR A 178 -9.19 0.01 -17.25
C THR A 178 -8.87 -1.47 -17.34
N LEU A 179 -8.71 -2.13 -16.20
CA LEU A 179 -8.64 -3.59 -16.14
C LEU A 179 -9.96 -4.19 -16.63
N LYS A 180 -9.86 -5.22 -17.49
CA LYS A 180 -11.04 -5.92 -18.04
C LYS A 180 -11.81 -6.76 -17.00
N GLY A 181 -11.27 -6.91 -15.79
CA GLY A 181 -11.85 -7.65 -14.67
C GLY A 181 -11.03 -7.48 -13.39
N GLN A 182 -11.39 -8.17 -12.31
CA GLN A 182 -10.55 -8.30 -11.11
C GLN A 182 -10.11 -9.76 -10.93
N PRO A 183 -8.90 -10.04 -10.43
CA PRO A 183 -8.40 -11.40 -10.26
C PRO A 183 -9.28 -12.31 -9.39
N TRP A 184 -10.08 -11.71 -8.51
CA TRP A 184 -10.90 -12.40 -7.51
C TRP A 184 -12.37 -12.51 -7.89
N TRP A 185 -12.76 -11.97 -9.05
CA TRP A 185 -14.14 -11.95 -9.49
C TRP A 185 -14.26 -12.63 -10.86
N GLU A 186 -14.82 -13.84 -10.89
CA GLU A 186 -15.48 -14.30 -12.10
C GLU A 186 -16.65 -13.34 -12.32
N PHE A 187 -16.57 -12.50 -13.36
CA PHE A 187 -17.80 -11.98 -13.91
C PHE A 187 -18.58 -13.20 -14.39
N GLY A 188 -19.59 -13.59 -13.60
CA GLY A 188 -20.65 -14.44 -14.09
C GLY A 188 -21.19 -13.78 -15.35
N GLU A 189 -20.87 -14.35 -16.50
CA GLU A 189 -21.78 -14.28 -17.62
C GLU A 189 -23.12 -14.88 -17.16
N GLU A 190 -24.19 -14.14 -17.46
CA GLU A 190 -25.62 -14.46 -17.33
C GLU A 190 -26.34 -14.12 -16.01
N GLY A 191 -27.30 -13.17 -16.10
CA GLY A 191 -28.41 -13.12 -15.13
C GLY A 191 -29.27 -11.86 -15.00
N VAL A 192 -29.84 -11.34 -16.11
CA VAL A 192 -30.96 -10.35 -16.23
C VAL A 192 -30.64 -8.87 -15.98
#